data_AF-A0A925FQS7-F1
#
_entry.id   AF-A0A925FQS7-F1
#
_cell.length_a   1.000
_cell.length_b   1.000
_cell.length_c   1.000
_cell.angle_alpha   90.00
_cell.angle_beta   90.00
_cell.angle_gamma   90.00
#
_symmetry.space_group_name_H-M   'P 1'
#
loop_
_entity.id
_entity.type
_entity.pdbx_description
1 polymer ?
#
loop_
_entity_poly.entity_id
_entity_poly.type
_entity_poly.pdbx_seq_one_letter_code
_entity_poly.pdbx_strand_id
1 'polypeptide(L)'
;MAINISNAKNRDAVVAAEGLAPKREVRYVDKDGRPVTNRKVLKSDVLHDLPELLKKRKELEAVAKALVKGDPEIDIEEFGMFLTDTSRVYVSKKGIVHLVEEFEVIKNPDGTVRDRRPRKKESQNMNSEIPLRWTGKFIKKEEAIGRFVFTNKKQLVHVNGLTFDFLLEMAKELVKKDSLLLIRGGEKGADPVVMNRGGKPYNAFLEGRVKGDSYCLILHLSNMELKKPKEIDAGED
;
A
#
# COMPACT_ATOMS: atom_id res chain seq x y z
N MET A 1 -13.32 5.02 0.65
CA MET A 1 -13.61 3.62 0.26
C MET A 1 -14.74 3.14 1.14
N ALA A 2 -15.76 2.44 0.64
CA ALA A 2 -16.81 1.90 1.51
C ALA A 2 -16.28 0.72 2.35
N ILE A 3 -16.83 0.54 3.55
CA ILE A 3 -16.57 -0.58 4.45
C ILE A 3 -17.89 -1.01 5.08
N ASN A 4 -18.20 -2.31 5.02
CA ASN A 4 -19.34 -2.90 5.72
C ASN A 4 -18.84 -3.49 7.05
N ILE A 5 -19.39 -3.04 8.18
CA ILE A 5 -18.91 -3.39 9.52
C ILE A 5 -20.07 -3.66 10.47
N SER A 6 -19.93 -4.65 11.34
CA SER A 6 -20.91 -4.96 12.39
C SER A 6 -20.49 -4.44 13.76
N ASN A 7 -21.46 -4.16 14.63
CA ASN A 7 -21.25 -3.87 16.04
C ASN A 7 -21.47 -5.12 16.93
N ALA A 8 -21.30 -4.94 18.24
CA ALA A 8 -21.50 -6.00 19.23
C ALA A 8 -22.92 -6.62 19.24
N LYS A 9 -23.93 -5.87 18.77
CA LYS A 9 -25.33 -6.32 18.65
C LYS A 9 -25.62 -7.02 17.32
N ASN A 10 -24.58 -7.34 16.53
CA ASN A 10 -24.67 -7.90 15.18
C ASN A 10 -25.47 -7.03 14.18
N ARG A 11 -25.67 -5.74 14.48
CA ARG A 11 -26.17 -4.78 13.48
C ARG A 11 -24.99 -4.34 12.62
N ASP A 12 -25.22 -4.21 11.34
CA ASP A 12 -24.23 -3.77 10.37
C ASP A 12 -24.56 -2.41 9.75
N ALA A 13 -23.52 -1.78 9.22
CA ALA A 13 -23.62 -0.52 8.51
C ALA A 13 -22.50 -0.41 7.48
N VAL A 14 -22.84 0.14 6.32
CA VAL A 14 -21.86 0.56 5.32
C VAL A 14 -21.46 2.00 5.60
N VAL A 15 -20.18 2.22 5.89
CA VAL A 15 -19.60 3.53 6.22
C VAL A 15 -18.40 3.83 5.34
N ALA A 16 -17.83 5.04 5.43
CA ALA A 16 -16.63 5.40 4.70
C ALA A 16 -15.37 5.04 5.51
N ALA A 17 -14.39 4.45 4.85
CA ALA A 17 -13.01 4.30 5.32
C ALA A 17 -12.10 5.26 4.53
N GLU A 18 -11.50 6.21 5.23
CA GLU A 18 -10.63 7.23 4.67
C GLU A 18 -9.18 6.99 5.11
N GLY A 19 -8.24 7.14 4.18
CA GLY A 19 -6.82 7.18 4.53
C GLY A 19 -6.42 8.59 4.92
N LEU A 20 -5.45 8.71 5.83
CA LEU A 20 -4.75 9.98 6.04
C LEU A 20 -3.93 10.28 4.78
N ALA A 21 -4.43 11.16 3.94
CA ALA A 21 -3.63 11.75 2.88
C ALA A 21 -2.79 12.87 3.50
N PRO A 22 -1.45 12.81 3.45
CA PRO A 22 -0.63 13.91 3.92
C PRO A 22 -0.99 15.16 3.11
N LYS A 23 -1.44 16.22 3.78
CA LYS A 23 -1.61 17.52 3.13
C LYS A 23 -0.22 18.12 2.95
N ARG A 24 0.14 18.46 1.72
CA ARG A 24 1.35 19.22 1.45
C ARG A 24 1.18 20.63 2.02
N GLU A 25 2.01 20.98 2.99
CA GLU A 25 2.05 22.33 3.58
C GLU A 25 2.69 23.35 2.63
N VAL A 26 3.61 22.89 1.77
CA VAL A 26 4.33 23.74 0.82
C VAL A 26 3.82 23.49 -0.60
N ARG A 27 3.56 24.58 -1.32
CA ARG A 27 3.27 24.57 -2.77
C ARG A 27 4.44 25.20 -3.50
N TYR A 28 4.92 24.53 -4.54
CA TYR A 28 5.88 25.11 -5.45
C TYR A 28 5.14 25.96 -6.48
N VAL A 29 5.64 27.18 -6.69
CA VAL A 29 5.11 28.13 -7.68
C VAL A 29 6.27 28.73 -8.48
N ASP A 30 5.97 29.22 -9.68
CA ASP A 30 6.93 30.00 -10.45
C ASP A 30 7.03 31.46 -9.93
N LYS A 31 7.83 32.27 -10.60
CA LYS A 31 8.01 33.70 -10.28
C LYS A 31 6.72 34.53 -10.35
N ASP A 32 5.72 34.05 -11.08
CA ASP A 32 4.43 34.71 -11.28
C ASP A 32 3.34 34.11 -10.35
N GLY A 33 3.73 33.21 -9.42
CA GLY A 33 2.84 32.57 -8.47
C GLY A 33 2.02 31.41 -9.04
N ARG A 34 2.31 30.93 -10.26
CA ARG A 34 1.56 29.85 -10.90
C ARG A 34 2.05 28.46 -10.43
N PRO A 35 1.18 27.45 -10.27
CA PRO A 35 1.59 26.12 -9.85
C PRO A 35 2.58 25.48 -10.81
N VAL A 36 3.66 24.90 -10.28
CA VAL A 36 4.61 24.10 -11.09
C VAL A 36 4.24 22.62 -11.04
N THR A 37 4.49 21.91 -12.13
CA THR A 37 4.24 20.46 -12.25
C THR A 37 5.49 19.75 -12.76
N ASN A 38 5.70 18.53 -12.29
CA ASN A 38 6.76 17.68 -12.82
C ASN A 38 6.30 17.09 -14.14
N ARG A 39 7.09 17.27 -15.19
CA ARG A 39 6.90 16.63 -16.50
C ARG A 39 8.02 15.62 -16.73
N LYS A 40 7.67 14.49 -17.34
CA LYS A 40 8.64 13.53 -17.86
C LYS A 40 8.92 13.90 -19.31
N VAL A 41 10.18 13.83 -19.72
CA VAL A 41 10.62 14.11 -21.08
C VAL A 41 11.35 12.89 -21.63
N LEU A 42 11.19 12.63 -22.93
CA LEU A 42 11.96 11.63 -23.65
C LEU A 42 13.39 12.15 -23.86
N LYS A 43 14.39 11.39 -23.40
CA LYS A 43 15.81 11.75 -23.55
C LYS A 43 16.51 11.02 -24.69
N SER A 44 16.11 9.79 -24.94
CA SER A 44 16.62 8.92 -26.01
C SER A 44 15.63 7.78 -26.17
N ASP A 45 15.47 7.31 -27.40
CA ASP A 45 14.77 6.07 -27.68
C ASP A 45 15.73 4.86 -27.56
N VAL A 46 15.25 3.67 -27.92
CA VAL A 46 16.04 2.44 -27.95
C VAL A 46 16.87 2.26 -29.22
N LEU A 47 16.74 3.14 -30.21
CA LEU A 47 17.43 3.09 -31.50
C LEU A 47 18.68 3.99 -31.53
N HIS A 48 18.80 4.89 -30.56
CA HIS A 48 19.90 5.83 -30.42
C HIS A 48 20.74 5.57 -29.15
N ASP A 49 20.56 4.40 -28.52
CA ASP A 49 21.39 3.97 -27.39
C ASP A 49 22.78 3.49 -27.82
N LEU A 50 23.71 3.38 -26.86
CA LEU A 50 25.09 2.99 -27.15
C LEU A 50 25.20 1.63 -27.88
N PRO A 51 24.51 0.55 -27.45
CA PRO A 51 24.47 -0.70 -28.22
C PRO A 51 24.07 -0.53 -29.69
N GLU A 52 23.06 0.27 -30.00
CA GLU A 52 22.60 0.47 -31.37
C GLU A 52 23.58 1.34 -32.19
N LEU A 53 24.16 2.38 -31.57
CA LEU A 53 25.21 3.18 -32.19
C LEU A 53 26.45 2.34 -32.52
N LEU A 54 26.79 1.38 -31.65
CA LEU A 54 27.90 0.45 -31.88
C LEU A 54 27.62 -0.53 -33.02
N LYS A 55 26.37 -0.97 -33.25
CA LYS A 55 26.06 -1.83 -34.41
C LYS A 55 26.41 -1.16 -35.74
N LYS A 56 26.18 0.16 -35.84
CA LYS A 56 26.46 0.94 -37.06
C LYS A 56 27.95 1.30 -37.20
N ARG A 57 28.67 1.51 -36.09
CA ARG A 57 30.03 2.10 -36.08
C ARG A 57 31.14 1.14 -35.65
N LYS A 58 30.79 -0.06 -35.16
CA LYS A 58 31.62 -1.21 -34.76
C LYS A 58 32.59 -0.97 -33.60
N GLU A 59 33.18 0.22 -33.49
CA GLU A 59 34.18 0.59 -32.49
C GLU A 59 33.76 1.82 -31.69
N LEU A 60 34.15 1.86 -30.41
CA LEU A 60 33.89 2.99 -29.51
C LEU A 60 34.54 4.29 -30.02
N GLU A 61 35.73 4.22 -30.60
CA GLU A 61 36.42 5.39 -31.15
C GLU A 61 35.64 6.04 -32.30
N ALA A 62 34.98 5.23 -33.12
CA ALA A 62 34.14 5.72 -34.21
C ALA A 62 32.84 6.35 -33.70
N VAL A 63 32.27 5.85 -32.59
CA VAL A 63 31.15 6.49 -31.89
C VAL A 63 31.60 7.82 -31.30
N ALA A 64 32.76 7.87 -30.61
CA ALA A 64 33.30 9.09 -30.03
C ALA A 64 33.54 10.19 -31.09
N LYS A 65 34.15 9.84 -32.23
CA LYS A 65 34.31 10.78 -33.36
C LYS A 65 32.96 11.28 -33.89
N ALA A 66 31.92 10.46 -33.86
CA ALA A 66 30.59 10.85 -34.30
C ALA A 66 29.91 11.82 -33.32
N LEU A 67 30.02 11.57 -32.01
CA LEU A 67 29.54 12.46 -30.94
C LEU A 67 30.25 13.82 -30.96
N VAL A 68 31.54 13.86 -31.33
CA VAL A 68 32.26 15.13 -31.49
C VAL A 68 31.79 15.90 -32.73
N LYS A 69 31.37 15.19 -33.78
CA LYS A 69 30.95 15.79 -35.05
C LYS A 69 29.49 16.28 -35.02
N GLY A 70 28.66 15.71 -34.16
CA GLY A 70 27.25 16.05 -33.99
C GLY A 70 26.62 15.11 -32.97
N ASP A 71 25.29 15.00 -32.97
CA ASP A 71 24.56 14.30 -31.90
C ASP A 71 23.84 13.04 -32.44
N PRO A 72 24.57 11.97 -32.83
CA PRO A 72 23.97 10.75 -33.36
C PRO A 72 23.11 9.98 -32.35
N GLU A 73 23.20 10.30 -31.07
CA GLU A 73 22.39 9.76 -29.97
C GLU A 73 21.06 10.51 -29.77
N ILE A 74 20.88 11.65 -30.45
CA ILE A 74 19.70 12.48 -30.32
C ILE A 74 18.83 12.31 -31.56
N ASP A 75 17.63 11.76 -31.37
CA ASP A 75 16.56 11.92 -32.35
C ASP A 75 15.98 13.33 -32.24
N ILE A 76 16.26 14.18 -33.22
CA ILE A 76 15.84 15.60 -33.20
C ILE A 76 14.31 15.75 -33.21
N GLU A 77 13.58 14.79 -33.78
CA GLU A 77 12.11 14.86 -33.88
C GLU A 77 11.44 14.50 -32.55
N GLU A 78 12.02 13.56 -31.79
CA GLU A 78 11.42 13.03 -30.57
C GLU A 78 12.06 13.55 -29.27
N PHE A 79 13.29 14.06 -29.32
CA PHE A 79 14.03 14.51 -28.14
C PHE A 79 13.30 15.66 -27.43
N GLY A 80 13.13 15.51 -26.11
CA GLY A 80 12.45 16.50 -25.27
C GLY A 80 10.92 16.40 -25.30
N MET A 81 10.34 15.47 -26.06
CA MET A 81 8.90 15.23 -26.08
C MET A 81 8.37 14.95 -24.66
N PHE A 82 7.29 15.62 -24.29
CA PHE A 82 6.63 15.37 -23.01
C PHE A 82 5.92 14.01 -23.02
N LEU A 83 6.31 13.14 -22.09
CA LEU A 83 5.70 11.84 -21.93
C LEU A 83 4.41 11.97 -21.12
N THR A 84 3.28 11.63 -21.74
CA THR A 84 1.95 11.52 -21.13
C THR A 84 1.43 10.09 -21.28
N ASP A 85 0.60 9.64 -20.34
CA ASP A 85 -0.12 8.35 -20.40
C ASP A 85 0.72 7.10 -20.69
N THR A 86 1.98 7.10 -20.23
CA THR A 86 2.91 5.99 -20.46
C THR A 86 2.47 4.73 -19.72
N SER A 87 2.47 3.59 -20.41
CA SER A 87 2.32 2.26 -19.80
C SER A 87 3.69 1.62 -19.56
N ARG A 88 3.88 1.01 -18.39
CA ARG A 88 5.08 0.22 -18.11
C ARG A 88 4.94 -1.16 -18.74
N VAL A 89 5.86 -1.50 -19.63
CA VAL A 89 6.00 -2.85 -20.20
C VAL A 89 7.28 -3.50 -19.71
N TYR A 90 7.28 -4.83 -19.61
CA TYR A 90 8.50 -5.60 -19.36
C TYR A 90 9.02 -6.13 -20.69
N VAL A 91 10.32 -6.04 -20.92
CA VAL A 91 10.96 -6.50 -22.16
C VAL A 91 11.95 -7.61 -21.82
N SER A 92 11.87 -8.72 -22.56
CA SER A 92 12.81 -9.83 -22.50
C SER A 92 13.66 -9.87 -23.77
N LYS A 93 14.63 -10.78 -23.84
CA LYS A 93 15.39 -11.04 -25.08
C LYS A 93 14.49 -11.42 -26.28
N LYS A 94 13.25 -11.88 -26.04
CA LYS A 94 12.28 -12.27 -27.06
C LYS A 94 11.27 -11.17 -27.40
N GLY A 95 11.43 -9.97 -26.84
CA GLY A 95 10.49 -8.86 -27.01
C GLY A 95 9.62 -8.62 -25.77
N ILE A 96 8.50 -7.93 -25.98
CA ILE A 96 7.58 -7.49 -24.92
C ILE A 96 6.95 -8.71 -24.23
N VAL A 97 6.90 -8.66 -22.90
CA VAL A 97 6.30 -9.69 -22.06
C VAL A 97 4.80 -9.41 -21.92
N HIS A 98 3.97 -10.33 -22.42
CA HIS A 98 2.51 -10.21 -22.39
C HIS A 98 1.86 -10.85 -21.16
N LEU A 99 2.57 -11.75 -20.47
CA LEU A 99 2.07 -12.46 -19.31
C LEU A 99 3.18 -12.56 -18.25
N VAL A 100 2.82 -12.33 -16.99
CA VAL A 100 3.73 -12.46 -15.86
C VAL A 100 3.18 -13.51 -14.90
N GLU A 101 4.00 -14.49 -14.56
CA GLU A 101 3.71 -15.41 -13.47
C GLU A 101 4.16 -14.79 -12.15
N GLU A 102 3.23 -14.70 -11.20
CA GLU A 102 3.51 -14.11 -9.89
C GLU A 102 3.69 -15.23 -8.86
N PHE A 103 4.80 -15.19 -8.12
CA PHE A 103 5.11 -16.14 -7.06
C PHE A 103 5.27 -15.42 -5.72
N GLU A 104 4.75 -16.01 -4.65
CA GLU A 104 5.09 -15.65 -3.29
C GLU A 104 6.34 -16.41 -2.87
N VAL A 105 7.39 -15.66 -2.47
CA VAL A 105 8.63 -16.21 -1.90
C VAL A 105 8.59 -15.97 -0.40
N ILE A 106 8.45 -17.05 0.38
CA ILE A 106 8.42 -17.01 1.84
C ILE A 106 9.85 -17.15 2.33
N LYS A 107 10.32 -16.17 3.11
CA LYS A 107 11.67 -16.16 3.69
C LYS A 107 11.63 -16.43 5.19
N ASN A 108 12.69 -17.04 5.69
CA ASN A 108 13.00 -17.16 7.11
C ASN A 108 13.54 -15.83 7.66
N PRO A 109 13.60 -15.67 9.00
CA PRO A 109 14.19 -14.47 9.63
C PRO A 109 15.65 -14.20 9.25
N ASP A 110 16.42 -15.23 8.90
CA ASP A 110 17.80 -15.14 8.43
C ASP A 110 17.92 -14.76 6.93
N GLY A 111 16.79 -14.58 6.24
CA GLY A 111 16.72 -14.24 4.82
C GLY A 111 16.74 -15.42 3.86
N THR A 112 16.92 -16.66 4.34
CA THR A 112 16.88 -17.87 3.51
C THR A 112 15.47 -18.12 2.97
N VAL A 113 15.36 -18.66 1.76
CA VAL A 113 14.06 -18.98 1.15
C VAL A 113 13.52 -20.26 1.76
N ARG A 114 12.38 -20.17 2.43
CA ARG A 114 11.68 -21.29 3.03
C ARG A 114 10.75 -21.99 2.04
N ASP A 115 10.03 -21.21 1.22
CA ASP A 115 9.04 -21.73 0.29
C ASP A 115 8.83 -20.77 -0.88
N ARG A 116 8.36 -21.30 -2.02
CA ARG A 116 7.99 -20.55 -3.21
C ARG A 116 6.74 -21.17 -3.84
N ARG A 117 5.68 -20.38 -3.95
CA ARG A 117 4.38 -20.86 -4.47
C ARG A 117 3.72 -19.83 -5.39
N PRO A 118 2.78 -20.24 -6.27
CA PRO A 118 2.00 -19.29 -7.07
C PRO A 118 1.24 -18.30 -6.19
N ARG A 119 1.20 -17.03 -6.58
CA ARG A 119 0.51 -15.98 -5.81
C ARG A 119 -1.00 -16.19 -5.86
N LYS A 120 -1.62 -16.38 -4.70
CA LYS A 120 -3.08 -16.41 -4.57
C LYS A 120 -3.64 -14.99 -4.46
N LYS A 121 -4.55 -14.61 -5.36
CA LYS A 121 -5.19 -13.28 -5.37
C LYS A 121 -6.51 -13.34 -4.62
N GLU A 122 -6.45 -13.21 -3.30
CA GLU A 122 -7.66 -13.21 -2.45
C GLU A 122 -8.64 -12.10 -2.86
N SER A 123 -9.93 -12.39 -2.73
CA SER A 123 -10.99 -11.41 -2.94
C SER A 123 -10.96 -10.32 -1.87
N GLN A 124 -11.45 -9.15 -2.25
CA GLN A 124 -11.69 -8.06 -1.31
C GLN A 124 -12.88 -8.41 -0.41
N ASN A 125 -12.78 -8.15 0.90
CA ASN A 125 -13.84 -8.50 1.87
C ASN A 125 -14.20 -7.36 2.83
N MET A 126 -13.76 -6.13 2.52
CA MET A 126 -14.04 -4.96 3.35
C MET A 126 -15.40 -4.34 3.04
N ASN A 127 -15.91 -4.51 1.82
CA ASN A 127 -17.17 -3.95 1.30
C ASN A 127 -17.97 -5.04 0.58
N SER A 128 -18.06 -6.19 1.23
CA SER A 128 -18.89 -7.32 0.81
C SER A 128 -20.26 -7.29 1.50
N GLU A 129 -21.16 -8.16 1.04
CA GLU A 129 -22.44 -8.42 1.71
C GLU A 129 -22.24 -8.87 3.16
N ILE A 130 -21.22 -9.68 3.41
CA ILE A 130 -20.84 -10.08 4.76
C ILE A 130 -20.06 -8.92 5.41
N PRO A 131 -20.53 -8.36 6.54
CA PRO A 131 -19.83 -7.29 7.24
C PRO A 131 -18.57 -7.81 7.93
N LEU A 132 -17.59 -6.92 8.05
CA LEU A 132 -16.46 -7.13 8.95
C LEU A 132 -16.98 -7.20 10.39
N ARG A 133 -16.76 -8.35 11.04
CA ARG A 133 -17.40 -8.69 12.31
C ARG A 133 -16.69 -8.10 13.52
N TRP A 134 -17.49 -7.60 14.44
CA TRP A 134 -17.10 -7.37 15.83
C TRP A 134 -16.78 -8.69 16.53
N THR A 135 -15.50 -9.06 16.62
CA THR A 135 -15.13 -10.40 17.13
C THR A 135 -15.26 -10.56 18.65
N GLY A 136 -15.44 -9.46 19.38
CA GLY A 136 -15.39 -9.43 20.85
C GLY A 136 -13.99 -9.67 21.44
N LYS A 137 -12.96 -9.84 20.60
CA LYS A 137 -11.57 -9.97 21.06
C LYS A 137 -10.95 -8.59 21.25
N PHE A 138 -10.89 -8.17 22.50
CA PHE A 138 -10.27 -6.91 22.91
C PHE A 138 -8.80 -7.15 23.29
N ILE A 139 -7.93 -6.22 22.90
CA ILE A 139 -6.50 -6.23 23.21
C ILE A 139 -6.18 -4.87 23.85
N LYS A 140 -5.50 -4.86 25.01
CA LYS A 140 -5.09 -3.61 25.65
C LYS A 140 -4.15 -2.83 24.74
N LYS A 141 -4.20 -1.50 24.78
CA LYS A 141 -3.38 -0.65 23.90
C LYS A 141 -1.88 -0.89 24.13
N GLU A 142 -1.48 -1.05 25.38
CA GLU A 142 -0.09 -1.31 25.77
C GLU A 142 0.41 -2.65 25.21
N GLU A 143 -0.43 -3.69 25.30
CA GLU A 143 -0.11 -5.00 24.72
C GLU A 143 0.00 -4.90 23.20
N ALA A 144 -0.95 -4.20 22.56
CA ALA A 144 -1.00 -4.12 21.11
C ALA A 144 0.22 -3.42 20.51
N ILE A 145 0.73 -2.37 21.14
CA ILE A 145 1.92 -1.63 20.70
C ILE A 145 3.18 -2.50 20.78
N GLY A 146 3.31 -3.36 21.80
CA GLY A 146 4.44 -4.27 21.95
C GLY A 146 4.34 -5.53 21.08
N ARG A 147 3.16 -5.85 20.57
CA ARG A 147 2.88 -7.12 19.86
C ARG A 147 2.68 -6.97 18.36
N PHE A 148 2.18 -5.85 17.87
CA PHE A 148 1.83 -5.68 16.45
C PHE A 148 2.57 -4.51 15.81
N VAL A 149 2.99 -4.69 14.55
CA VAL A 149 3.50 -3.58 13.72
C VAL A 149 2.38 -3.03 12.86
N PHE A 150 1.89 -1.83 13.17
CA PHE A 150 0.82 -1.18 12.42
C PHE A 150 1.39 -0.44 11.21
N THR A 151 1.06 -0.90 10.01
CA THR A 151 1.62 -0.40 8.74
C THR A 151 0.67 0.52 7.98
N ASN A 152 -0.61 0.51 8.32
CA ASN A 152 -1.62 1.36 7.69
C ASN A 152 -2.71 1.74 8.70
N LYS A 153 -3.28 2.93 8.56
CA LYS A 153 -4.35 3.44 9.41
C LYS A 153 -5.44 4.07 8.54
N LYS A 154 -6.69 3.80 8.87
CA LYS A 154 -7.85 4.42 8.24
C LYS A 154 -8.79 4.96 9.31
N GLN A 155 -9.44 6.08 9.04
CA GLN A 155 -10.54 6.56 9.86
C GLN A 155 -11.86 6.03 9.29
N LEU A 156 -12.73 5.53 10.16
CA LEU A 156 -14.11 5.22 9.80
C LEU A 156 -14.95 6.49 10.02
N VAL A 157 -15.68 6.88 8.98
CA VAL A 157 -16.45 8.12 8.90
C VAL A 157 -17.88 7.78 8.51
N HIS A 158 -18.82 8.36 9.23
CA HIS A 158 -20.25 8.26 8.96
C HIS A 158 -20.60 8.90 7.61
N VAL A 159 -21.64 8.38 6.97
CA VAL A 159 -22.18 8.91 5.71
C VAL A 159 -23.52 9.62 5.90
N ASN A 160 -24.15 9.44 7.06
CA ASN A 160 -25.43 10.05 7.45
C ASN A 160 -25.59 10.03 9.00
N GLY A 161 -26.69 10.57 9.52
CA GLY A 161 -26.95 10.63 10.96
C GLY A 161 -27.05 9.25 11.64
N LEU A 162 -27.68 8.26 10.99
CA LEU A 162 -27.81 6.92 11.58
C LEU A 162 -26.45 6.22 11.75
N THR A 163 -25.57 6.37 10.75
CA THR A 163 -24.21 5.83 10.81
C THR A 163 -23.31 6.64 11.77
N PHE A 164 -23.64 7.90 12.03
CA PHE A 164 -22.98 8.69 13.08
C PHE A 164 -23.22 8.08 14.46
N ASP A 165 -24.49 7.86 14.83
CA ASP A 165 -24.83 7.29 16.13
C ASP A 165 -24.25 5.87 16.29
N PHE A 166 -24.32 5.08 15.22
CA PHE A 166 -23.73 3.74 15.16
C PHE A 166 -22.22 3.75 15.48
N LEU A 167 -21.44 4.61 14.82
CA LEU A 167 -20.00 4.70 15.03
C LEU A 167 -19.63 5.36 16.37
N LEU A 168 -20.45 6.32 16.85
CA LEU A 168 -20.28 6.95 18.16
C LEU A 168 -20.49 5.95 19.31
N GLU A 169 -21.53 5.10 19.23
CA GLU A 169 -21.79 4.04 20.21
C GLU A 169 -20.59 3.07 20.28
N MET A 170 -20.08 2.63 19.12
CA MET A 170 -18.89 1.78 19.03
C MET A 170 -17.65 2.45 19.64
N ALA A 171 -17.41 3.73 19.32
CA ALA A 171 -16.27 4.47 19.86
C ALA A 171 -16.34 4.59 21.39
N LYS A 172 -17.53 4.89 21.95
CA LYS A 172 -17.76 4.95 23.41
C LYS A 172 -17.47 3.62 24.09
N GLU A 173 -17.86 2.50 23.49
CA GLU A 173 -17.56 1.17 24.04
C GLU A 173 -16.04 0.91 24.10
N LEU A 174 -15.31 1.23 23.02
CA LEU A 174 -13.86 1.01 22.95
C LEU A 174 -13.09 1.92 23.92
N VAL A 175 -13.53 3.17 24.09
CA VAL A 175 -12.96 4.08 25.10
C VAL A 175 -13.19 3.52 26.50
N LYS A 176 -14.41 3.06 26.82
CA LYS A 176 -14.74 2.50 28.15
C LYS A 176 -13.88 1.28 28.50
N LYS A 177 -13.53 0.45 27.52
CA LYS A 177 -12.71 -0.75 27.71
C LYS A 177 -11.20 -0.51 27.60
N ASP A 178 -10.79 0.71 27.25
CA ASP A 178 -9.41 1.10 26.97
C ASP A 178 -8.61 0.06 26.15
N SER A 179 -9.21 -0.40 25.07
CA SER A 179 -8.66 -1.50 24.26
C SER A 179 -8.96 -1.32 22.78
N LEU A 180 -8.16 -2.01 21.98
CA LEU A 180 -8.40 -2.21 20.56
C LEU A 180 -9.28 -3.45 20.37
N LEU A 181 -10.24 -3.37 19.45
CA LEU A 181 -11.05 -4.51 19.06
C LEU A 181 -10.52 -5.11 17.76
N LEU A 182 -10.25 -6.42 17.77
CA LEU A 182 -9.95 -7.13 16.53
C LEU A 182 -11.23 -7.28 15.67
N ILE A 183 -11.12 -6.93 14.40
CA ILE A 183 -12.18 -7.09 13.40
C ILE A 183 -11.71 -8.07 12.32
N ARG A 184 -12.61 -8.94 11.88
CA ARG A 184 -12.34 -10.00 10.91
C ARG A 184 -13.43 -10.09 9.86
N GLY A 185 -13.06 -10.53 8.66
CA GLY A 185 -14.01 -10.81 7.58
C GLY A 185 -14.51 -12.25 7.58
N GLY A 186 -15.29 -12.57 6.55
CA GLY A 186 -15.82 -13.91 6.30
C GLY A 186 -17.05 -14.24 7.14
N GLU A 187 -17.83 -15.24 6.71
CA GLU A 187 -19.09 -15.63 7.35
C GLU A 187 -18.93 -15.90 8.85
N LYS A 188 -17.83 -16.57 9.22
CA LYS A 188 -17.48 -16.94 10.60
C LYS A 188 -16.66 -15.87 11.34
N GLY A 189 -16.29 -14.75 10.72
CA GLY A 189 -15.43 -13.74 11.33
C GLY A 189 -14.03 -14.25 11.66
N ALA A 190 -13.47 -15.12 10.80
CA ALA A 190 -12.14 -15.69 10.98
C ALA A 190 -11.13 -15.15 9.96
N ASP A 191 -11.60 -14.57 8.86
CA ASP A 191 -10.75 -14.20 7.74
C ASP A 191 -10.02 -12.87 8.02
N PRO A 192 -8.77 -12.72 7.57
CA PRO A 192 -8.10 -11.44 7.59
C PRO A 192 -8.81 -10.42 6.70
N VAL A 193 -8.61 -9.13 6.97
CA VAL A 193 -9.18 -8.06 6.16
C VAL A 193 -8.31 -7.85 4.91
N VAL A 194 -8.94 -7.93 3.74
CA VAL A 194 -8.32 -7.71 2.43
C VAL A 194 -9.02 -6.50 1.78
N MET A 195 -8.28 -5.40 1.65
CA MET A 195 -8.84 -4.12 1.20
C MET A 195 -9.12 -4.04 -0.29
N ASN A 196 -8.28 -4.69 -1.11
CA ASN A 196 -8.35 -4.69 -2.58
C ASN A 196 -8.07 -6.11 -3.08
N ARG A 197 -8.57 -6.49 -4.26
CA ARG A 197 -8.31 -7.82 -4.85
C ARG A 197 -6.81 -8.09 -4.99
N GLY A 198 -6.35 -9.22 -4.46
CA GLY A 198 -4.94 -9.59 -4.38
C GLY A 198 -4.12 -8.71 -3.43
N GLY A 199 -4.73 -7.82 -2.66
CA GLY A 199 -4.04 -7.02 -1.65
C GLY A 199 -3.48 -7.88 -0.52
N LYS A 200 -2.61 -7.28 0.31
CA LYS A 200 -2.11 -7.96 1.50
C LYS A 200 -3.25 -8.20 2.49
N PRO A 201 -3.32 -9.38 3.14
CA PRO A 201 -4.21 -9.61 4.26
C PRO A 201 -3.72 -8.87 5.51
N TYR A 202 -4.65 -8.32 6.28
CA TYR A 202 -4.35 -7.60 7.54
C TYR A 202 -5.16 -8.15 8.71
N ASN A 203 -4.54 -8.17 9.88
CA ASN A 203 -5.21 -8.07 11.15
C ASN A 203 -5.67 -6.62 11.33
N ALA A 204 -6.97 -6.40 11.51
CA ALA A 204 -7.55 -5.07 11.62
C ALA A 204 -8.02 -4.80 13.05
N PHE A 205 -7.61 -3.68 13.63
CA PHE A 205 -7.86 -3.33 15.01
C PHE A 205 -8.55 -1.98 15.09
N LEU A 206 -9.70 -1.94 15.73
CA LEU A 206 -10.50 -0.74 15.88
C LEU A 206 -10.18 -0.04 17.20
N GLU A 207 -9.81 1.22 17.13
CA GLU A 207 -9.64 2.13 18.26
C GLU A 207 -10.77 3.17 18.26
N GLY A 208 -11.39 3.39 19.42
CA GLY A 208 -12.33 4.49 19.62
C GLY A 208 -11.71 5.63 20.40
N ARG A 209 -12.06 6.86 20.02
CA ARG A 209 -11.83 8.09 20.78
C ARG A 209 -13.10 8.92 20.78
N VAL A 210 -13.37 9.61 21.88
CA VAL A 210 -14.58 10.43 22.06
C VAL A 210 -14.20 11.75 22.71
N LYS A 211 -14.80 12.86 22.25
CA LYS A 211 -14.70 14.19 22.84
C LYS A 211 -16.09 14.84 22.84
N GLY A 212 -16.75 14.86 24.00
CA GLY A 212 -18.16 15.23 24.09
C GLY A 212 -19.00 14.32 23.19
N ASP A 213 -19.72 14.92 22.24
CA ASP A 213 -20.53 14.20 21.26
C ASP A 213 -19.80 13.86 19.95
N SER A 214 -18.52 14.22 19.83
CA SER A 214 -17.70 13.86 18.68
C SER A 214 -16.99 12.53 18.89
N TYR A 215 -16.79 11.76 17.82
CA TYR A 215 -15.99 10.54 17.83
C TYR A 215 -14.85 10.57 16.80
N CYS A 216 -13.86 9.70 17.03
CA CYS A 216 -12.91 9.29 16.03
C CYS A 216 -12.71 7.78 16.17
N LEU A 217 -12.94 7.04 15.09
CA LEU A 217 -12.82 5.60 15.05
C LEU A 217 -11.71 5.23 14.06
N ILE A 218 -10.62 4.66 14.56
CA ILE A 218 -9.40 4.41 13.78
C ILE A 218 -9.24 2.91 13.58
N LEU A 219 -9.18 2.48 12.33
CA LEU A 219 -8.85 1.12 11.92
C LEU A 219 -7.34 1.02 11.70
N HIS A 220 -6.64 0.42 12.65
CA HIS A 220 -5.22 0.10 12.55
C HIS A 220 -5.04 -1.25 11.86
N LEU A 221 -4.22 -1.29 10.82
CA LEU A 221 -3.98 -2.48 10.02
C LEU A 221 -2.56 -2.96 10.27
N SER A 222 -2.43 -4.23 10.65
CA SER A 222 -1.15 -4.90 10.86
C SER A 222 -1.10 -6.20 10.08
N ASN A 223 0.02 -6.46 9.42
CA ASN A 223 0.29 -7.71 8.73
C ASN A 223 1.54 -8.42 9.31
N MET A 224 2.00 -7.99 10.50
CA MET A 224 3.19 -8.49 11.17
C MET A 224 2.99 -8.47 12.68
N GLU A 225 3.30 -9.60 13.32
CA GLU A 225 3.36 -9.72 14.78
C GLU A 225 4.82 -9.78 15.22
N LEU A 226 5.16 -9.02 16.25
CA LEU A 226 6.46 -9.07 16.90
C LEU A 226 6.55 -10.34 17.72
N LYS A 227 7.66 -11.06 17.56
CA LYS A 227 8.02 -12.19 18.41
C LYS A 227 9.13 -11.75 19.35
N LYS A 228 9.08 -12.23 20.60
CA LYS A 228 10.21 -12.07 21.50
C LYS A 228 11.46 -12.69 20.85
N PRO A 229 12.60 -12.00 20.83
CA PRO A 229 13.84 -12.62 20.40
C PRO A 229 14.13 -13.83 21.29
N LYS A 230 14.80 -14.85 20.72
CA LYS A 230 15.33 -15.94 21.55
C LYS A 230 16.37 -15.35 22.49
N GLU A 231 16.34 -15.74 23.76
CA GLU A 231 17.44 -15.43 24.67
C GLU A 231 18.72 -15.98 24.04
N ILE A 232 19.68 -15.08 23.84
CA ILE A 232 21.04 -15.48 23.49
C ILE A 232 21.62 -15.89 24.83
N ASP A 233 21.83 -17.19 25.06
CA ASP A 233 22.68 -17.64 26.16
C ASP A 233 24.02 -16.92 25.96
N ALA A 234 24.25 -15.88 26.76
CA ALA A 234 25.58 -15.34 26.95
C ALA A 234 26.33 -16.45 27.68
N GLY A 235 27.00 -17.32 26.90
CA GLY A 235 27.93 -18.27 27.45
C GLY A 235 28.86 -17.51 28.38
N GLU A 236 28.90 -17.92 29.64
CA GLU A 236 29.95 -17.53 30.56
C GLU A 236 31.26 -18.04 29.95
N ASP A 237 32.05 -17.12 29.39
CA ASP A 237 33.48 -17.35 29.10
C ASP A 237 34.28 -17.43 30.42
#